data_AF-A0A0C9RWS0-F1
#
_entry.id   AF-A0A0C9RWS0-F1
#
_cell.length_a   1.000
_cell.length_b   1.000
_cell.length_c   1.000
_cell.angle_alpha   90.00
_cell.angle_beta   90.00
_cell.angle_gamma   90.00
#
_symmetry.space_group_name_H-M   'P 1'
#
loop_
_entity.id
_entity.type
_entity.pdbx_description
1 polymer ?
#
loop_
_entity_poly.entity_id
_entity_poly.type
_entity_poly.pdbx_seq_one_letter_code
_entity_poly.pdbx_strand_id
1 'polypeptide(L)'
;AVSEQTAQWSHLAERQRREERDLIRTHLEERRIQLRKLCIAAQLSQAKQLSARHEREIKDLNAKQARSSVESTREVMNDKSLKTRQIKEGRLREKQQNNTKKFMEERKMAQIIQNREKEKLKIIHNEQLEELQKEMNGVSTQ
;
A
#
# COMPACT_ATOMS: atom_id res chain seq x y z
N ALA A 1 56.03 35.96 -21.70
CA ALA A 1 56.26 34.53 -21.97
C ALA A 1 55.80 33.65 -20.80
N VAL A 2 56.60 33.44 -19.73
CA VAL A 2 56.21 32.51 -18.63
C VAL A 2 54.97 32.96 -17.86
N SER A 3 54.88 34.25 -17.49
CA SER A 3 53.70 34.80 -16.77
C SER A 3 52.39 34.63 -17.54
N GLU A 4 52.44 34.81 -18.86
CA GLU A 4 51.29 34.69 -19.75
C GLU A 4 50.85 33.22 -19.91
N GLN A 5 51.80 32.29 -20.02
CA GLN A 5 51.51 30.85 -20.01
C GLN A 5 50.86 30.45 -18.68
N THR A 6 51.40 30.89 -17.54
CA THR A 6 50.81 30.61 -16.21
C THR A 6 49.38 31.13 -16.11
N ALA A 7 49.09 32.32 -16.65
CA ALA A 7 47.73 32.88 -16.68
C ALA A 7 46.77 32.05 -17.55
N GLN A 8 47.20 31.64 -18.74
CA GLN A 8 46.42 30.78 -19.65
C GLN A 8 46.12 29.41 -19.03
N TRP A 9 47.11 28.77 -18.41
CA TRP A 9 46.93 27.51 -17.67
C TRP A 9 45.97 27.66 -16.50
N SER A 10 46.08 28.75 -15.73
CA SER A 10 45.17 29.01 -14.61
C SER A 10 43.73 29.19 -15.08
N HIS A 11 43.51 29.90 -16.18
CA HIS A 11 42.19 30.06 -16.78
C HIS A 11 41.61 28.74 -17.29
N LEU A 12 42.43 27.92 -17.95
CA LEU A 12 42.01 26.59 -18.42
C LEU A 12 41.63 25.68 -17.24
N ALA A 13 42.45 25.66 -16.20
CA ALA A 13 42.19 24.86 -15.00
C ALA A 13 40.89 25.30 -14.30
N GLU A 14 40.63 26.60 -14.17
CA GLU A 14 39.37 27.07 -13.57
C GLU A 14 38.16 26.74 -14.43
N ARG A 15 38.29 26.84 -15.76
CA ARG A 15 37.24 26.42 -16.69
C ARG A 15 36.94 24.92 -16.54
N GLN A 16 37.95 24.06 -16.54
CA GLN A 16 37.76 22.62 -16.34
C GLN A 16 37.09 22.30 -15.01
N ARG A 17 37.51 22.91 -13.90
CA ARG A 17 36.85 22.72 -12.60
C ARG A 17 35.39 23.16 -12.63
N ARG A 18 35.06 24.24 -13.32
CA ARG A 18 33.67 24.69 -13.48
C ARG A 18 32.85 23.66 -14.26
N GLU A 19 33.36 23.23 -15.41
CA GLU A 19 32.70 22.24 -16.27
C GLU A 19 32.46 20.92 -15.52
N GLU A 20 33.45 20.44 -14.75
CA GLU A 20 33.31 19.25 -13.90
C GLU A 20 32.24 19.42 -12.81
N ARG A 21 32.24 20.56 -12.10
CA ARG A 21 31.22 20.86 -11.08
C ARG A 21 29.81 20.91 -11.68
N ASP A 22 29.66 21.51 -12.85
CA ASP A 22 28.36 21.64 -13.53
C ASP A 22 27.87 20.27 -14.02
N LEU A 23 28.77 19.42 -14.52
CA LEU A 23 28.47 18.05 -14.93
C LEU A 23 28.00 17.19 -13.75
N ILE A 24 28.75 17.22 -12.64
CA ILE A 24 28.39 16.49 -11.41
C ILE A 24 27.01 16.94 -10.91
N ARG A 25 26.75 18.26 -10.87
CA ARG A 25 25.46 18.79 -10.44
C ARG A 25 24.31 18.29 -11.32
N THR A 26 24.52 18.27 -12.64
CA THR A 26 23.53 17.79 -13.60
C THR A 26 23.20 16.32 -13.36
N HIS A 27 24.23 15.47 -13.24
CA HIS A 27 24.03 14.05 -12.98
C HIS A 27 23.38 13.75 -11.63
N LEU A 28 23.70 14.52 -10.60
CA LEU A 28 23.06 14.39 -9.29
C LEU A 28 21.57 14.71 -9.37
N GLU A 29 21.18 15.77 -10.09
CA GLU A 29 19.77 16.12 -10.27
C GLU A 29 19.01 15.08 -11.11
N GLU A 30 19.59 14.61 -12.20
CA GLU A 30 19.02 13.54 -13.02
C GLU A 30 18.78 12.26 -12.20
N ARG A 31 19.79 11.85 -11.42
CA ARG A 31 19.68 10.68 -10.54
C ARG A 31 18.61 10.88 -9.48
N ARG A 32 18.50 12.09 -8.92
CA ARG A 32 17.46 12.45 -7.95
C ARG A 32 16.05 12.29 -8.53
N ILE A 33 15.82 12.83 -9.73
CA ILE A 33 14.53 12.73 -10.42
C ILE A 33 14.19 11.25 -10.69
N GLN A 34 15.17 10.48 -11.16
CA GLN A 34 14.97 9.08 -11.50
C GLN A 34 14.67 8.22 -10.26
N LEU A 35 15.40 8.39 -9.16
CA LEU A 35 15.16 7.66 -7.92
C LEU A 35 13.77 7.96 -7.36
N ARG A 36 13.36 9.24 -7.35
CA ARG A 36 12.02 9.64 -6.91
C ARG A 36 10.93 8.99 -7.77
N LYS A 37 11.11 8.97 -9.09
CA LYS A 37 10.17 8.33 -10.02
C LYS A 37 10.04 6.82 -9.76
N LEU A 38 11.15 6.12 -9.55
CA LEU A 38 11.15 4.70 -9.23
C LEU A 38 10.48 4.41 -7.89
N CYS A 39 10.75 5.23 -6.87
CA CYS A 39 10.10 5.12 -5.56
C CYS A 39 8.57 5.22 -5.69
N ILE A 40 8.08 6.27 -6.35
CA ILE A 40 6.63 6.46 -6.58
C ILE A 40 6.03 5.29 -7.36
N ALA A 41 6.71 4.80 -8.40
CA ALA A 41 6.23 3.66 -9.17
C ALA A 41 6.11 2.38 -8.31
N ALA A 42 7.08 2.13 -7.43
CA ALA A 42 7.04 1.02 -6.48
C ALA A 42 5.88 1.17 -5.48
N GLN A 43 5.68 2.38 -4.95
CA GLN A 43 4.59 2.69 -4.01
C GLN A 43 3.21 2.48 -4.65
N LEU A 44 3.01 2.92 -5.89
CA LEU A 44 1.79 2.66 -6.66
C LEU A 44 1.54 1.16 -6.87
N SER A 45 2.59 0.40 -7.17
CA SER A 45 2.50 -1.06 -7.31
C SER A 45 2.08 -1.73 -6.00
N GLN A 46 2.69 -1.33 -4.87
CA GLN A 46 2.34 -1.84 -3.54
C GLN A 46 0.88 -1.52 -3.16
N ALA A 47 0.41 -0.29 -3.44
CA ALA A 47 -0.99 0.10 -3.19
C ALA A 47 -1.99 -0.72 -4.04
N LYS A 48 -1.63 -1.01 -5.30
CA LYS A 48 -2.44 -1.87 -6.18
C LYS A 48 -2.48 -3.31 -5.68
N GLN A 49 -1.35 -3.86 -5.25
CA GLN A 49 -1.27 -5.21 -4.68
C GLN A 49 -2.10 -5.33 -3.38
N LEU A 50 -2.04 -4.32 -2.51
CA LEU A 50 -2.84 -4.28 -1.29
C LEU A 50 -4.34 -4.27 -1.62
N SER A 51 -4.76 -3.44 -2.57
CA SER A 51 -6.16 -3.39 -3.03
C SER A 51 -6.62 -4.75 -3.59
N ALA A 52 -5.79 -5.39 -4.42
CA ALA A 52 -6.11 -6.71 -4.96
C ALA A 52 -6.16 -7.81 -3.88
N ARG A 53 -5.39 -7.69 -2.80
CA ARG A 53 -5.50 -8.58 -1.62
C ARG A 53 -6.84 -8.33 -0.91
N HIS A 54 -7.19 -7.08 -0.64
CA HIS A 54 -8.45 -6.70 0.01
C HIS A 54 -9.68 -7.21 -0.76
N GLU A 55 -9.68 -7.11 -2.08
CA GLU A 55 -10.75 -7.65 -2.93
C GLU A 55 -10.91 -9.17 -2.79
N ARG A 56 -9.79 -9.91 -2.73
CA ARG A 56 -9.81 -11.37 -2.53
C ARG A 56 -10.35 -11.72 -1.14
N GLU A 57 -9.90 -11.03 -0.11
CA GLU A 57 -10.37 -11.25 1.26
C GLU A 57 -11.88 -11.02 1.41
N ILE A 58 -12.45 -9.99 0.74
CA ILE A 58 -13.89 -9.75 0.72
C ILE A 58 -14.64 -10.85 -0.02
N LYS A 59 -14.12 -11.32 -1.16
CA LYS A 59 -14.71 -12.46 -1.89
C LYS A 59 -14.73 -13.71 -1.01
N ASP A 60 -13.64 -14.00 -0.31
CA ASP A 60 -13.53 -15.14 0.59
C ASP A 60 -14.47 -15.01 1.79
N LEU A 61 -14.59 -13.81 2.36
CA LEU A 61 -15.54 -13.53 3.44
C LEU A 61 -16.98 -13.81 2.99
N ASN A 62 -17.40 -13.27 1.84
CA ASN A 62 -18.73 -13.49 1.29
C ASN A 62 -18.99 -14.99 1.04
N ALA A 63 -18.01 -15.71 0.51
CA ALA A 63 -18.11 -17.15 0.27
C ALA A 63 -18.26 -17.93 1.59
N LYS A 64 -17.53 -17.55 2.66
CA LYS A 64 -17.68 -18.13 4.01
C LYS A 64 -19.07 -17.86 4.59
N GLN A 65 -19.58 -16.65 4.44
CA GLN A 65 -20.92 -16.27 4.92
C GLN A 65 -22.03 -17.05 4.20
N ALA A 66 -21.92 -17.23 2.88
CA ALA A 66 -22.84 -18.04 2.11
C ALA A 66 -22.84 -19.51 2.57
N ARG A 67 -21.65 -20.11 2.74
CA ARG A 67 -21.51 -21.49 3.25
C ARG A 67 -22.12 -21.64 4.64
N SER A 68 -21.82 -20.72 5.56
CA SER A 68 -22.37 -20.73 6.91
C SER A 68 -23.91 -20.62 6.94
N SER A 69 -24.49 -19.85 6.01
CA SER A 69 -25.95 -19.74 5.90
C SER A 69 -26.61 -21.05 5.44
N VAL A 70 -26.00 -21.72 4.45
CA VAL A 70 -26.47 -23.03 3.96
C VAL A 70 -26.35 -24.09 5.05
N GLU A 71 -25.21 -24.13 5.73
CA GLU A 71 -24.97 -25.07 6.85
C GLU A 71 -25.95 -24.84 7.99
N SER A 72 -26.15 -23.58 8.42
CA SER A 72 -27.13 -23.25 9.45
C SER A 72 -28.56 -23.63 9.06
N THR A 73 -28.92 -23.53 7.78
CA THR A 73 -30.24 -23.98 7.30
C THR A 73 -30.34 -25.50 7.37
N ARG A 74 -29.30 -26.21 6.92
CA ARG A 74 -29.22 -27.67 6.96
C ARG A 74 -29.29 -28.21 8.39
N GLU A 75 -28.61 -27.58 9.34
CA GLU A 75 -28.66 -27.93 10.76
C GLU A 75 -30.09 -27.88 11.31
N VAL A 76 -30.82 -26.77 11.08
CA VAL A 76 -32.21 -26.61 11.56
C VAL A 76 -33.13 -27.65 10.93
N MET A 77 -32.95 -27.95 9.63
CA MET A 77 -33.78 -28.93 8.94
C MET A 77 -33.54 -30.36 9.44
N ASN A 78 -32.30 -30.70 9.77
CA ASN A 78 -31.90 -32.03 10.25
C ASN A 78 -32.06 -32.22 11.76
N ASP A 79 -32.35 -31.16 12.51
CA ASP A 79 -32.60 -31.23 13.94
C ASP A 79 -33.90 -32.01 14.22
N LYS A 80 -33.75 -33.19 14.82
CA LYS A 80 -34.85 -34.09 15.18
C LYS A 80 -35.62 -33.63 16.42
N SER A 81 -35.07 -32.70 17.20
CA SER A 81 -35.75 -32.14 18.38
C SER A 81 -36.86 -31.15 17.99
N LEU A 82 -36.78 -30.55 16.80
CA LEU A 82 -37.77 -29.61 16.27
C LEU A 82 -38.91 -30.38 15.59
N LYS A 83 -39.93 -30.75 16.37
CA LYS A 83 -40.98 -31.69 15.94
C LYS A 83 -42.00 -31.16 14.94
N THR A 84 -42.17 -29.83 14.83
CA THR A 84 -43.16 -29.23 13.92
C THR A 84 -42.51 -28.27 12.92
N ARG A 85 -43.15 -28.14 11.75
CA ARG A 85 -42.72 -27.18 10.71
C ARG A 85 -42.65 -25.75 11.26
N GLN A 86 -43.64 -25.32 12.04
CA GLN A 86 -43.68 -23.98 12.62
C GLN A 86 -42.51 -23.71 13.56
N ILE A 87 -42.11 -24.69 14.38
CA ILE A 87 -40.94 -24.58 15.26
C ILE A 87 -39.65 -24.49 14.44
N LYS A 88 -39.51 -25.32 13.39
CA LYS A 88 -38.36 -25.24 12.46
C LYS A 88 -38.26 -23.88 11.77
N GLU A 89 -39.37 -23.37 11.25
CA GLU A 89 -39.42 -22.04 10.63
C GLU A 89 -39.10 -20.92 11.63
N GLY A 90 -39.59 -21.00 12.86
CA GLY A 90 -39.24 -20.07 13.93
C GLY A 90 -37.73 -20.07 14.22
N ARG A 91 -37.13 -21.26 14.38
CA ARG A 91 -35.70 -21.41 14.63
C ARG A 91 -34.85 -20.94 13.45
N LEU A 92 -35.29 -21.20 12.22
CA LEU A 92 -34.62 -20.74 11.01
C LEU A 92 -34.59 -19.21 10.94
N ARG A 93 -35.72 -18.54 11.23
CA ARG A 93 -35.79 -17.06 11.26
C ARG A 93 -34.84 -16.46 12.31
N GLU A 94 -34.81 -17.02 13.51
CA GLU A 94 -33.90 -16.59 14.57
C GLU A 94 -32.44 -16.75 14.15
N LYS A 95 -32.06 -17.91 13.59
CA LYS A 95 -30.71 -18.17 13.08
C LYS A 95 -30.33 -17.20 11.96
N GLN A 96 -31.25 -16.94 11.03
CA GLN A 96 -31.01 -16.02 9.92
C GLN A 96 -30.82 -14.57 10.40
N GLN A 97 -31.59 -14.13 11.40
CA GLN A 97 -31.40 -12.82 12.03
C GLN A 97 -30.02 -12.72 12.71
N ASN A 98 -29.64 -13.74 13.48
CA ASN A 98 -28.34 -13.81 14.16
C ASN A 98 -27.17 -13.81 13.16
N ASN A 99 -27.28 -14.58 12.08
CA ASN A 99 -26.27 -14.62 11.02
C ASN A 99 -26.14 -13.26 10.33
N THR A 100 -27.26 -12.60 10.03
CA THR A 100 -27.25 -11.25 9.43
C THR A 100 -26.49 -10.25 10.31
N LYS A 101 -26.76 -10.24 11.62
CA LYS A 101 -26.06 -9.37 12.56
C LYS A 101 -24.55 -9.68 12.58
N LYS A 102 -24.19 -10.96 12.72
CA LYS A 102 -22.80 -11.42 12.71
C LYS A 102 -22.07 -11.00 11.43
N PHE A 103 -22.69 -11.19 10.27
CA PHE A 103 -22.08 -10.84 8.98
C PHE A 103 -21.86 -9.34 8.81
N MET A 104 -22.76 -8.51 9.32
CA MET A 104 -22.55 -7.06 9.34
C MET A 104 -21.35 -6.66 10.21
N GLU A 105 -21.21 -7.26 11.39
CA GLU A 105 -20.08 -7.01 12.29
C GLU A 105 -18.75 -7.45 11.68
N GLU A 106 -18.70 -8.64 11.06
CA GLU A 106 -17.53 -9.14 10.32
C GLU A 106 -17.11 -8.19 9.19
N ARG A 107 -18.07 -7.71 8.39
CA ARG A 107 -17.80 -6.76 7.29
C ARG A 107 -17.30 -5.43 7.83
N LYS A 108 -17.89 -4.93 8.92
CA LYS A 108 -17.42 -3.72 9.60
C LYS A 108 -15.98 -3.88 10.09
N MET A 109 -15.65 -5.01 10.71
CA MET A 109 -14.31 -5.27 11.19
C MET A 109 -13.31 -5.39 10.03
N ALA A 110 -13.66 -6.11 8.96
CA ALA A 110 -12.84 -6.20 7.76
C ALA A 110 -12.55 -4.81 7.17
N GLN A 111 -13.55 -3.93 7.07
CA GLN A 111 -13.35 -2.56 6.59
C GLN A 111 -12.40 -1.74 7.48
N ILE A 112 -12.53 -1.88 8.81
CA ILE A 112 -11.63 -1.20 9.76
C ILE A 112 -10.19 -1.66 9.57
N ILE A 113 -9.98 -2.98 9.44
CA ILE A 113 -8.65 -3.55 9.22
C ILE A 113 -8.05 -3.06 7.90
N GLN A 114 -8.81 -3.12 6.80
CA GLN A 114 -8.36 -2.66 5.49
C GLN A 114 -8.00 -1.17 5.49
N ASN A 115 -8.79 -0.33 6.18
CA ASN A 115 -8.48 1.10 6.31
C ASN A 115 -7.19 1.33 7.11
N ARG A 116 -6.99 0.59 8.21
CA ARG A 116 -5.74 0.67 9.00
C ARG A 116 -4.52 0.23 8.19
N GLU A 117 -4.63 -0.85 7.43
CA GLU A 117 -3.54 -1.31 6.55
C GLU A 117 -3.19 -0.27 5.48
N LYS A 118 -4.20 0.35 4.85
CA LYS A 118 -3.99 1.43 3.87
C LYS A 118 -3.31 2.63 4.49
N GLU A 119 -3.73 3.05 5.67
CA GLU A 119 -3.14 4.21 6.35
C GLU A 119 -1.70 3.93 6.76
N LYS A 120 -1.42 2.74 7.31
CA LYS A 120 -0.07 2.32 7.63
C LYS A 120 0.84 2.31 6.39
N LEU A 121 0.33 1.83 5.25
CA LEU A 121 1.09 1.84 4.00
C LEU A 121 1.41 3.27 3.54
N LYS A 122 0.47 4.20 3.64
CA LYS A 122 0.70 5.62 3.31
C LYS A 122 1.77 6.26 4.20
N ILE A 123 1.73 5.98 5.51
CA ILE A 123 2.74 6.49 6.45
C ILE A 123 4.12 6.02 6.02
N ILE A 124 4.29 4.73 5.76
CA ILE A 124 5.55 4.15 5.27
C ILE A 124 5.98 4.79 3.95
N HIS A 125 5.05 5.02 3.01
CA HIS A 125 5.35 5.67 1.74
C HIS A 125 5.84 7.11 1.90
N ASN A 126 5.23 7.87 2.81
CA ASN A 126 5.67 9.23 3.12
C ASN A 126 7.07 9.23 3.75
N GLU A 127 7.31 8.37 4.74
CA GLU A 127 8.62 8.22 5.39
C GLU A 127 9.71 7.88 4.36
N GLN A 128 9.45 6.93 3.44
CA GLN A 128 10.38 6.56 2.37
C GLN A 128 10.71 7.73 1.43
N LEU A 129 9.72 8.57 1.11
CA LEU A 129 9.94 9.74 0.26
C LEU A 129 10.72 10.85 0.99
N GLU A 130 10.44 11.05 2.28
CA GLU A 130 11.17 11.99 3.11
C GLU A 130 12.63 11.57 3.31
N GLU A 131 12.88 10.29 3.57
CA GLU A 131 14.23 9.73 3.70
C GLU A 131 15.01 9.87 2.38
N LEU A 132 14.40 9.49 1.27
CA LEU A 132 14.99 9.68 -0.06
C LEU A 132 15.32 11.16 -0.33
N GLN A 133 14.43 12.09 0.07
CA GLN A 133 14.69 13.52 -0.08
C GLN A 133 15.87 13.99 0.80
N LYS A 134 15.98 13.49 2.04
CA LYS A 134 17.10 13.81 2.94
C LYS A 134 18.43 13.32 2.37
N GLU A 135 18.49 12.07 1.89
CA GLU A 135 19.70 11.50 1.29
C GLU A 135 20.15 12.31 0.06
N MET A 136 19.22 12.63 -0.86
CA MET A 136 19.55 13.39 -2.07
C MET A 136 20.00 14.82 -1.77
N ASN A 137 19.43 15.46 -0.75
CA ASN A 137 19.87 16.78 -0.31
C ASN A 137 21.26 16.71 0.33
N GLY A 138 21.54 15.67 1.14
CA GLY A 138 22.85 15.46 1.77
C GLY A 138 23.98 15.33 0.75
N VAL A 139 23.75 14.60 -0.34
CA VAL A 139 24.70 14.43 -1.45
C VAL A 139 24.98 15.74 -2.21
N SER A 140 24.06 16.71 -2.19
CA SER A 140 24.26 18.02 -2.85
C SER A 140 25.14 18.99 -2.04
N THR A 141 25.48 18.64 -0.78
CA THR A 141 26.23 19.49 0.16
C THR A 141 27.69 19.08 0.36
N GLN A 142 28.13 17.99 -0.29
CA GLN A 142 29.53 17.53 -0.32
C GLN A 142 30.15 17.90 -1.67
#